data_AF-A0AAD6PK54-F1
#
_entry.id   AF-A0AAD6PK54-F1
#
_cell.length_a   1.000
_cell.length_b   1.000
_cell.length_c   1.000
_cell.angle_alpha   90.00
_cell.angle_beta   90.00
_cell.angle_gamma   90.00
#
_symmetry.space_group_name_H-M   'P 1'
#
loop_
_entity.id
_entity.type
_entity.pdbx_description
1 polymer ?
#
loop_
_entity_poly.entity_id
_entity_poly.type
_entity_poly.pdbx_seq_one_letter_code
_entity_poly.pdbx_strand_id
1 'polypeptide(L)'
;MAHAITFRLWFLSAFLVGVSIFCCSPGNANEVGPQTGTGIVGADPAEVVAKALLCFNNKYIYSSCENAYRLTETGNLNLPPEYVDPYCSGPCLAETHLVLDCIENIMKNFVFYNKATIQDVRDTIKAGCSYGPERGNFDVSEHLQAENNNACNSASQILLGLGFMFAGPALFL
;
A
#
# COMPACT_ATOMS: atom_id res chain seq x y z
N MET A 1 -29.56 7.28 -44.31
CA MET A 1 -29.81 7.60 -42.89
C MET A 1 -29.11 6.62 -41.92
N ALA A 2 -28.97 5.33 -42.23
CA ALA A 2 -28.29 4.36 -41.36
C ALA A 2 -26.77 4.61 -41.17
N HIS A 3 -26.03 4.96 -42.22
CA HIS A 3 -24.57 5.19 -42.12
C HIS A 3 -24.16 6.36 -41.22
N ALA A 4 -25.01 7.38 -41.07
CA ALA A 4 -24.73 8.53 -40.22
C ALA A 4 -24.86 8.20 -38.72
N ILE A 5 -25.68 7.20 -38.37
CA ILE A 5 -25.90 6.75 -37.00
C ILE A 5 -24.74 5.87 -36.53
N THR A 6 -24.29 4.94 -37.40
CA THR A 6 -23.14 4.06 -37.10
C THR A 6 -21.85 4.85 -36.90
N PHE A 7 -21.60 5.87 -37.73
CA PHE A 7 -20.43 6.73 -37.60
C PHE A 7 -20.44 7.55 -36.29
N ARG A 8 -21.62 8.05 -35.87
CA ARG A 8 -21.78 8.77 -34.59
C ARG A 8 -21.56 7.86 -33.38
N LEU A 9 -22.04 6.62 -33.42
CA LEU A 9 -21.82 5.63 -32.37
C LEU A 9 -20.34 5.23 -32.24
N TRP A 10 -19.61 5.15 -33.36
CA TRP A 10 -18.17 4.86 -33.39
C TRP A 10 -17.32 6.03 -32.89
N PHE A 11 -17.69 7.27 -33.22
CA PHE A 11 -17.00 8.45 -32.69
C PHE A 11 -17.23 8.62 -31.18
N LEU A 12 -18.45 8.33 -30.70
CA LEU A 12 -18.76 8.38 -29.26
C LEU A 12 -18.03 7.30 -28.47
N SER A 13 -17.91 6.08 -29.02
CA SER A 13 -17.14 5.01 -28.36
C SER A 13 -15.64 5.29 -28.34
N ALA A 14 -15.07 5.79 -29.45
CA ALA A 14 -13.66 6.18 -29.51
C ALA A 14 -13.35 7.34 -28.55
N PHE A 15 -14.28 8.29 -28.38
CA PHE A 15 -14.13 9.40 -27.43
C PHE A 15 -14.18 8.92 -25.97
N LEU A 16 -15.09 7.99 -25.62
CA LEU A 16 -15.18 7.41 -24.28
C LEU A 16 -13.96 6.56 -23.90
N VAL A 17 -13.40 5.82 -24.86
CA VAL A 17 -12.14 5.05 -24.67
C VAL A 17 -10.94 6.01 -24.57
N GLY A 18 -10.91 7.08 -25.36
CA GLY A 18 -9.86 8.11 -25.28
C GLY A 18 -9.85 8.87 -23.95
N VAL A 19 -11.02 9.18 -23.38
CA VAL A 19 -11.15 9.85 -22.08
C VAL A 19 -10.66 8.96 -20.93
N SER A 20 -10.89 7.64 -21.02
CA SER A 20 -10.41 6.68 -20.00
C SER A 20 -8.90 6.44 -20.07
N ILE A 21 -8.28 6.57 -21.25
CA ILE A 21 -6.81 6.56 -21.41
C ILE A 21 -6.17 7.84 -20.84
N PHE A 22 -6.86 8.99 -20.94
CA PHE A 22 -6.34 10.28 -20.45
C PHE A 22 -6.37 10.44 -18.92
N CYS A 23 -7.17 9.63 -18.21
CA CYS A 23 -7.15 9.54 -16.75
C CYS A 23 -5.84 8.95 -16.19
N CYS A 24 -5.00 8.35 -17.05
CA CYS A 24 -3.63 7.93 -16.71
C CYS A 24 -2.59 8.96 -17.17
N SER A 25 -2.86 10.26 -17.00
CA SER A 25 -1.75 11.22 -16.97
C SER A 25 -1.00 11.06 -15.64
N PRO A 26 0.36 11.08 -15.63
CA PRO A 26 1.11 11.20 -14.39
C PRO A 26 0.82 12.59 -13.79
N GLY A 27 -0.12 12.62 -12.84
CA GLY A 27 -0.45 13.81 -12.07
C GLY A 27 0.77 14.28 -11.28
N ASN A 28 1.32 15.40 -11.72
CA ASN A 28 2.20 16.26 -10.95
C ASN A 28 1.49 16.77 -9.69
N ALA A 29 1.85 16.24 -8.53
CA ALA A 29 2.74 17.02 -7.66
C ALA A 29 2.15 18.06 -6.70
N ASN A 30 0.84 18.27 -6.53
CA ASN A 30 0.37 19.22 -5.52
C ASN A 30 -1.16 19.29 -5.44
N GLU A 31 -1.79 18.70 -4.40
CA GLU A 31 -2.89 19.30 -3.61
C GLU A 31 -2.94 18.68 -2.20
N VAL A 32 -2.73 19.55 -1.21
CA VAL A 32 -2.94 19.31 0.22
C VAL A 32 -4.45 19.29 0.48
N GLY A 33 -4.98 18.20 1.06
CA GLY A 33 -6.37 18.13 1.50
C GLY A 33 -6.62 16.93 2.43
N PRO A 34 -6.96 17.14 3.71
CA PRO A 34 -7.18 16.03 4.64
C PRO A 34 -8.53 15.37 4.37
N GLN A 35 -8.50 14.10 3.99
CA GLN A 35 -9.71 13.29 3.88
C GLN A 35 -10.07 12.80 5.28
N THR A 36 -10.93 13.57 5.95
CA THR A 36 -11.50 13.25 7.27
C THR A 36 -12.46 12.07 7.18
N GLY A 37 -12.00 10.91 7.63
CA GLY A 37 -12.83 9.75 7.95
C GLY A 37 -13.00 9.63 9.47
N THR A 38 -14.15 10.10 9.96
CA THR A 38 -14.87 9.77 11.20
C THR A 38 -14.08 9.17 12.36
N GLY A 39 -13.82 9.95 13.43
CA GLY A 39 -13.43 9.32 14.69
C GLY A 39 -12.98 10.13 15.91
N ILE A 40 -12.68 11.44 15.87
CA ILE A 40 -12.52 12.25 17.09
C ILE A 40 -12.90 13.70 16.76
N VAL A 41 -13.96 14.23 17.39
CA VAL A 41 -14.33 15.64 17.29
C VAL A 41 -13.23 16.48 17.96
N GLY A 42 -12.48 17.25 17.17
CA GLY A 42 -11.66 18.36 17.66
C GLY A 42 -10.20 18.07 18.05
N ALA A 43 -9.63 16.91 17.71
CA ALA A 43 -8.19 16.70 17.89
C ALA A 43 -7.40 17.39 16.78
N ASP A 44 -6.45 18.24 17.15
CA ASP A 44 -5.47 18.83 16.24
C ASP A 44 -4.73 17.68 15.51
N PRO A 45 -4.56 17.73 14.17
CA PRO A 45 -3.76 16.73 13.44
C PRO A 45 -2.40 16.43 14.10
N ALA A 46 -1.77 17.44 14.71
CA ALA A 46 -0.54 17.25 15.46
C ALA A 46 -0.73 16.38 16.73
N GLU A 47 -1.87 16.50 17.42
CA GLU A 47 -2.22 15.70 18.58
C GLU A 47 -2.45 14.23 18.21
N VAL A 48 -3.10 13.97 17.06
CA VAL A 48 -3.33 12.59 16.57
C VAL A 48 -2.00 11.90 16.24
N VAL A 49 -1.10 12.59 15.55
CA VAL A 49 0.23 12.07 15.25
C VAL A 49 1.03 11.87 16.53
N ALA A 50 0.98 12.82 17.47
CA ALA A 50 1.66 12.68 18.76
C ALA A 50 1.17 11.45 19.54
N LYS A 51 -0.15 11.17 19.54
CA LYS A 51 -0.71 9.97 20.17
C LYS A 51 -0.23 8.68 19.51
N ALA A 52 -0.15 8.63 18.18
CA ALA A 52 0.38 7.48 17.46
C ALA A 52 1.86 7.22 17.83
N LEU A 53 2.67 8.28 17.98
CA LEU A 53 4.08 8.16 18.37
C LEU A 53 4.28 7.61 19.80
N LEU A 54 3.27 7.71 20.67
CA LEU A 54 3.33 7.10 22.00
C LEU A 54 3.32 5.57 21.94
N CYS A 55 2.80 4.95 20.88
CA CYS A 55 2.76 3.49 20.73
C CYS A 55 4.18 2.89 20.71
N PHE A 56 5.15 3.56 20.06
CA PHE A 56 6.55 3.09 20.00
C PHE A 56 7.26 3.09 21.36
N ASN A 57 6.81 3.94 22.29
CA ASN A 57 7.44 4.12 23.60
C ASN A 57 6.60 3.54 24.76
N ASN A 58 5.55 2.79 24.43
CA ASN A 58 4.67 2.23 25.45
C ASN A 58 5.32 1.00 26.12
N LYS A 59 5.76 1.18 27.37
CA LYS A 59 6.36 0.11 28.21
C LYS A 59 5.46 -1.11 28.43
N TYR A 60 4.14 -0.97 28.25
CA TYR A 60 3.19 -2.06 28.37
C TYR A 60 3.07 -2.88 27.08
N ILE A 61 3.49 -2.31 25.94
CA ILE A 61 3.59 -3.01 24.67
C ILE A 61 5.00 -3.60 24.52
N TYR A 62 6.01 -2.75 24.57
CA TYR A 62 7.40 -3.16 24.48
C TYR A 62 8.00 -3.48 25.85
N SER A 63 7.64 -4.65 26.36
CA SER A 63 8.02 -5.12 27.70
C SER A 63 9.28 -5.98 27.70
N SER A 64 9.46 -6.78 26.65
CA SER A 64 10.43 -7.87 26.60
C SER A 64 11.37 -7.77 25.40
N CYS A 65 10.95 -7.14 24.31
CA CYS A 65 11.81 -6.94 23.14
C CYS A 65 12.96 -5.99 23.45
N GLU A 66 14.18 -6.35 23.05
CA GLU A 66 15.35 -5.49 23.21
C GLU A 66 15.25 -4.25 22.31
N ASN A 67 15.64 -3.09 22.84
CA ASN A 67 15.47 -1.79 22.18
C ASN A 67 16.07 -1.73 20.76
N ALA A 68 17.18 -2.42 20.51
CA ALA A 68 17.87 -2.41 19.21
C ALA A 68 17.05 -3.02 18.07
N TYR A 69 16.09 -3.88 18.39
CA TYR A 69 15.29 -4.65 17.41
C TYR A 69 13.84 -4.21 17.36
N ARG A 70 13.48 -3.12 18.05
CA ARG A 70 12.12 -2.57 18.05
C ARG A 70 11.86 -1.79 16.77
N LEU A 71 10.62 -1.86 16.30
CA LEU A 71 10.14 -0.95 15.27
C LEU A 71 10.09 0.47 15.84
N THR A 72 10.49 1.45 15.04
CA THR A 72 10.45 2.88 15.37
C THR A 72 9.69 3.64 14.28
N GLU A 73 9.51 4.95 14.48
CA GLU A 73 8.89 5.84 13.51
C GLU A 73 9.63 5.92 12.16
N THR A 74 10.89 5.44 12.11
CA THR A 74 11.63 5.35 10.85
C THR A 74 11.01 4.35 9.88
N GLY A 75 10.26 3.36 10.40
CA GLY A 75 9.65 2.30 9.62
C GLY A 75 10.62 1.20 9.16
N ASN A 76 11.84 1.17 9.70
CA ASN A 76 12.86 0.19 9.31
C ASN A 76 13.04 -0.86 10.42
N LEU A 77 13.22 -2.12 10.01
CA LEU A 77 13.56 -3.23 10.90
C LEU A 77 14.97 -3.70 10.57
N ASN A 78 15.94 -3.29 11.39
CA ASN A 78 17.34 -3.65 11.20
C ASN A 78 17.68 -4.84 12.10
N LEU A 79 17.52 -6.06 11.57
CA LEU A 79 17.85 -7.28 12.28
C LEU A 79 19.15 -7.87 11.72
N PRO A 80 20.14 -8.20 12.56
CA PRO A 80 21.29 -8.95 12.10
C PRO A 80 20.85 -10.37 11.71
N PRO A 81 21.52 -11.02 10.74
CA PRO A 81 21.15 -12.36 10.27
C PRO A 81 21.07 -13.39 11.39
N GLU A 82 21.90 -13.27 12.42
CA GLU A 82 21.90 -14.20 13.57
C GLU A 82 20.68 -14.03 14.50
N TYR A 83 19.95 -12.91 14.40
CA TYR A 83 18.81 -12.59 15.28
C TYR A 83 17.44 -12.77 14.62
N VAL A 84 17.39 -13.19 13.36
CA VAL A 84 16.14 -13.44 12.64
C VAL A 84 15.27 -14.49 13.35
N ASP A 85 15.85 -15.63 13.73
CA ASP A 85 15.10 -16.71 14.38
C ASP A 85 14.59 -16.30 15.78
N PRO A 86 15.42 -15.72 16.68
CA PRO A 86 14.96 -15.17 17.95
C PRO A 86 13.86 -14.10 17.80
N TYR A 87 13.96 -13.23 16.80
CA TYR A 87 12.94 -12.21 16.56
C TYR A 87 11.60 -12.85 16.16
N CYS A 88 11.61 -13.74 15.16
CA CYS A 88 10.42 -14.35 14.59
C CYS A 88 9.73 -15.38 15.49
N SER A 89 10.43 -15.94 16.47
CA SER A 89 9.88 -16.88 17.47
C SER A 89 9.70 -16.27 18.85
N GLY A 90 10.13 -15.02 19.04
CA GLY A 90 10.21 -14.35 20.33
C GLY A 90 9.17 -13.25 20.53
N PRO A 91 9.27 -12.52 21.66
CA PRO A 91 8.33 -11.46 22.00
C PRO A 91 8.41 -10.27 21.04
N CYS A 92 9.57 -10.01 20.40
CA CYS A 92 9.72 -8.88 19.50
C CYS A 92 8.74 -8.88 18.33
N LEU A 93 8.45 -10.05 17.74
CA LEU A 93 7.44 -10.16 16.69
C LEU A 93 6.05 -9.79 17.20
N ALA A 94 5.65 -10.38 18.34
CA ALA A 94 4.34 -10.14 18.93
C ALA A 94 4.16 -8.68 19.38
N GLU A 95 5.16 -8.12 20.06
CA GLU A 95 5.14 -6.73 20.54
C GLU A 95 5.13 -5.75 19.36
N THR A 96 5.83 -6.04 18.26
CA THR A 96 5.78 -5.20 17.06
C THR A 96 4.39 -5.20 16.41
N HIS A 97 3.71 -6.35 16.34
CA HIS A 97 2.32 -6.38 15.88
C HIS A 97 1.39 -5.54 16.78
N LEU A 98 1.56 -5.61 18.11
CA LEU A 98 0.80 -4.77 19.05
C LEU A 98 1.05 -3.27 18.84
N VAL A 99 2.28 -2.86 18.50
CA VAL A 99 2.58 -1.47 18.15
C VAL A 99 1.87 -1.06 16.87
N LEU A 100 1.93 -1.89 15.83
CA LEU A 100 1.25 -1.63 14.56
C LEU A 100 -0.27 -1.48 14.76
N ASP A 101 -0.88 -2.38 15.55
CA ASP A 101 -2.31 -2.30 15.92
C ASP A 101 -2.62 -1.04 16.75
N CYS A 102 -1.74 -0.66 17.69
CA CYS A 102 -1.89 0.56 18.48
C CYS A 102 -1.94 1.80 17.58
N ILE A 103 -1.03 1.90 16.61
CA ILE A 103 -0.96 3.01 15.65
C ILE A 103 -2.21 3.02 14.77
N GLU A 104 -2.58 1.88 14.19
CA GLU A 104 -3.72 1.75 13.27
C GLU A 104 -5.05 2.16 13.93
N ASN A 105 -5.23 1.81 15.21
CA ASN A 105 -6.40 2.20 15.99
C ASN A 105 -6.50 3.71 16.25
N ILE A 106 -5.37 4.43 16.23
CA ILE A 106 -5.31 5.88 16.41
C ILE A 106 -5.40 6.59 15.05
N MET A 107 -4.67 6.11 14.05
CA MET A 107 -4.55 6.70 12.71
C MET A 107 -4.41 5.60 11.64
N LYS A 108 -5.53 5.29 10.97
CA LYS A 108 -5.60 4.21 9.96
C LYS A 108 -4.61 4.36 8.80
N ASN A 109 -4.36 5.60 8.36
CA ASN A 109 -3.49 5.89 7.22
C ASN A 109 -2.13 6.44 7.68
N PHE A 110 -1.57 5.86 8.76
CA PHE A 110 -0.24 6.24 9.23
C PHE A 110 0.82 5.85 8.20
N VAL A 111 1.77 6.76 7.98
CA VAL A 111 2.90 6.57 7.07
C VAL A 111 4.19 6.82 7.84
N PHE A 112 5.08 5.84 7.82
CA PHE A 112 6.40 5.91 8.44
C PHE A 112 7.33 6.88 7.68
N TYR A 113 8.45 7.27 8.28
CA TYR A 113 9.38 8.19 7.61
C TYR A 113 9.98 7.64 6.32
N ASN A 114 10.19 6.32 6.23
CA ASN A 114 10.60 5.64 5.00
C ASN A 114 9.47 5.49 3.96
N LYS A 115 8.30 6.13 4.18
CA LYS A 115 7.11 6.07 3.31
C LYS A 115 6.33 4.76 3.34
N ALA A 116 6.70 3.82 4.21
CA ALA A 116 5.93 2.61 4.45
C ALA A 116 4.57 2.92 5.09
N THR A 117 3.56 2.17 4.69
CA THR A 117 2.31 2.03 5.43
C THR A 117 2.47 0.98 6.52
N ILE A 118 1.48 0.89 7.42
CA ILE A 118 1.39 -0.20 8.39
C ILE A 118 1.38 -1.57 7.69
N GLN A 119 0.71 -1.66 6.53
CA GLN A 119 0.59 -2.91 5.79
C GLN A 119 1.93 -3.33 5.17
N ASP A 120 2.69 -2.39 4.59
CA ASP A 120 4.02 -2.67 4.04
C ASP A 120 4.96 -3.28 5.10
N VAL A 121 4.93 -2.74 6.32
CA VAL A 121 5.72 -3.28 7.44
C VAL A 121 5.23 -4.67 7.85
N ARG A 122 3.92 -4.91 7.91
CA ARG A 122 3.35 -6.24 8.22
C ARG A 122 3.76 -7.27 7.17
N ASP A 123 3.72 -6.92 5.90
CA ASP A 123 4.09 -7.82 4.81
C ASP A 123 5.60 -8.09 4.81
N THR A 124 6.42 -7.08 5.07
CA THR A 124 7.85 -7.25 5.27
C THR A 124 8.16 -8.22 6.41
N ILE A 125 7.52 -8.06 7.57
CA ILE A 125 7.67 -8.98 8.71
C ILE A 125 7.24 -10.39 8.31
N LYS A 126 6.11 -10.53 7.61
CA LYS A 126 5.57 -11.81 7.17
C LYS A 126 6.53 -12.53 6.22
N ALA A 127 7.10 -11.83 5.24
CA ALA A 127 8.09 -12.37 4.31
C ALA A 127 9.39 -12.75 5.05
N GLY A 128 9.92 -11.82 5.85
CA GLY A 128 11.16 -12.00 6.62
C GLY A 128 11.09 -13.13 7.66
N CYS A 129 9.92 -13.37 8.26
CA CYS A 129 9.71 -14.48 9.20
C CYS A 129 9.20 -15.77 8.56
N SER A 130 8.93 -15.78 7.26
CA SER A 130 8.49 -16.98 6.54
C SER A 130 9.61 -18.02 6.42
N TYR A 131 9.27 -19.22 5.95
CA TYR A 131 10.24 -20.25 5.54
C TYR A 131 10.59 -20.16 4.04
N GLY A 132 10.28 -19.04 3.40
CA GLY A 132 10.52 -18.79 1.99
C GLY A 132 11.92 -18.24 1.69
N PRO A 133 12.21 -17.95 0.41
CA PRO A 133 13.49 -17.36 -0.01
C PRO A 133 13.73 -15.96 0.55
N GLU A 134 12.67 -15.26 0.97
CA GLU A 134 12.73 -13.92 1.58
C GLU A 134 12.99 -13.97 3.09
N ARG A 135 13.20 -15.16 3.68
CA ARG A 135 13.50 -15.29 5.10
C ARG A 135 14.72 -14.45 5.48
N GLY A 136 14.58 -13.66 6.54
CA GLY A 136 15.62 -12.76 7.02
C GLY A 136 15.73 -11.44 6.25
N ASN A 137 14.94 -11.25 5.19
CA ASN A 137 14.83 -9.96 4.52
C ASN A 137 13.78 -9.09 5.22
N PHE A 138 14.26 -7.99 5.83
CA PHE A 138 13.43 -7.00 6.49
C PHE A 138 13.52 -5.62 5.82
N ASP A 139 13.94 -5.56 4.55
CA ASP A 139 13.90 -4.33 3.77
C ASP A 139 12.45 -3.98 3.40
N VAL A 140 11.91 -3.00 4.09
CA VAL A 140 10.55 -2.50 3.88
C VAL A 140 10.38 -1.86 2.50
N SER A 141 11.48 -1.40 1.88
CA SER A 141 11.46 -0.71 0.59
C SER A 141 11.04 -1.59 -0.58
N GLU A 142 11.22 -2.91 -0.46
CA GLU A 142 10.80 -3.87 -1.50
C GLU A 142 9.28 -3.99 -1.59
N HIS A 143 8.60 -3.88 -0.45
CA HIS A 143 7.13 -4.01 -0.35
C HIS A 143 6.40 -2.75 -0.85
N LEU A 144 7.00 -1.57 -0.67
CA LEU A 144 6.52 -0.30 -1.23
C LEU A 144 6.28 -0.36 -2.76
N GLN A 145 7.14 -1.08 -3.47
CA GLN A 145 7.12 -1.13 -4.93
C GLN A 145 6.13 -2.18 -5.46
N ALA A 146 5.86 -3.23 -4.69
CA ALA A 146 4.97 -4.30 -5.09
C ALA A 146 3.51 -3.82 -5.23
N GLU A 147 2.99 -3.00 -4.31
CA GLU A 147 1.64 -2.46 -4.40
C GLU A 147 1.45 -1.53 -5.62
N ASN A 148 2.43 -0.67 -5.91
CA ASN A 148 2.34 0.27 -7.04
C ASN A 148 2.32 -0.44 -8.41
N ASN A 149 3.02 -1.59 -8.54
CA ASN A 149 3.05 -2.38 -9.77
C ASN A 149 1.75 -3.19 -9.99
N ASN A 150 1.08 -3.62 -8.91
CA ASN A 150 -0.15 -4.42 -9.00
C ASN A 150 -1.39 -3.58 -9.36
N ALA A 151 -1.44 -2.31 -8.94
CA ALA A 151 -2.49 -1.38 -9.35
C ALA A 151 -2.50 -1.14 -10.87
N CYS A 152 -1.35 -1.23 -11.54
CA CYS A 152 -1.24 -1.04 -12.99
C CYS A 152 -1.55 -2.33 -13.79
N ASN A 153 -1.24 -3.52 -13.27
CA ASN A 153 -1.39 -4.77 -14.02
C ASN A 153 -2.87 -5.20 -14.18
N SER A 154 -3.70 -4.90 -13.19
CA SER A 154 -5.15 -5.21 -13.21
C SER A 154 -5.90 -4.41 -14.29
N ALA A 155 -5.46 -3.20 -14.62
CA ALA A 155 -6.03 -2.41 -15.73
C ALA A 155 -5.67 -2.96 -17.11
N SER A 156 -4.46 -3.53 -17.27
CA SER A 156 -3.98 -4.04 -18.57
C SER A 156 -4.67 -5.34 -19.00
N GLN A 157 -5.10 -6.18 -18.04
CA GLN A 157 -5.82 -7.44 -18.31
C GLN A 157 -7.23 -7.20 -18.87
N ILE A 158 -7.92 -6.15 -18.39
CA ILE A 158 -9.27 -5.79 -18.86
C ILE A 158 -9.22 -5.20 -20.28
N LEU A 159 -8.17 -4.43 -20.58
CA LEU A 159 -7.99 -3.79 -21.89
C LEU A 159 -7.71 -4.80 -23.02
N LEU A 160 -6.95 -5.87 -22.73
CA LEU A 160 -6.67 -6.92 -23.72
C LEU A 160 -7.90 -7.78 -24.04
N GLY A 161 -8.79 -8.03 -23.07
CA GLY A 161 -10.02 -8.82 -23.29
C GLY A 161 -11.04 -8.14 -24.22
N LEU A 162 -11.12 -6.81 -24.20
CA LEU A 162 -12.04 -6.05 -25.06
C LEU A 162 -11.51 -5.85 -26.48
N GLY A 163 -10.18 -5.87 -26.70
CA GLY A 163 -9.57 -5.74 -28.02
C GLY A 163 -9.87 -6.91 -28.98
N PHE A 164 -10.05 -8.13 -28.44
CA PHE A 164 -10.33 -9.32 -29.25
C PHE A 164 -11.77 -9.42 -29.76
N MET A 165 -12.73 -8.66 -29.22
CA MET A 165 -14.11 -8.67 -29.73
C MET A 165 -14.29 -7.85 -31.02
N PHE A 166 -13.39 -6.90 -31.31
CA PHE A 166 -13.53 -6.00 -32.47
C PHE A 166 -12.76 -6.43 -33.71
N ALA A 167 -11.83 -7.39 -33.62
CA ALA A 167 -11.09 -7.92 -34.78
C ALA A 167 -11.74 -9.16 -35.43
N GLY A 168 -12.81 -9.70 -34.84
CA GLY A 168 -13.53 -10.88 -35.36
C GLY A 168 -14.39 -10.68 -36.62
N PRO A 169 -15.05 -9.53 -36.87
CA PRO A 169 -16.01 -9.47 -37.98
C PRO A 169 -15.39 -9.17 -39.35
N ALA A 170 -14.13 -8.74 -39.43
CA ALA A 170 -13.52 -8.32 -40.71
C ALA A 170 -12.99 -9.48 -41.58
N LEU A 171 -13.13 -10.74 -41.14
CA LEU A 171 -12.69 -11.93 -41.87
C LEU A 171 -13.86 -12.81 -42.39
N PHE A 172 -15.11 -12.34 -42.27
CA PHE A 172 -16.30 -13.05 -42.71
C PHE A 172 -17.23 -12.17 -43.58
N LEU A 173 -16.67 -11.40 -44.51
CA LEU A 173 -17.41 -10.85 -45.67
C LEU A 173 -16.49 -10.67 -46.87
#